data_AF-A0A183HVN8-F1
#
_entry.id   AF-A0A183HVN8-F1
#
_cell.length_a   1.000
_cell.length_b   1.000
_cell.length_c   1.000
_cell.angle_alpha   90.00
_cell.angle_beta   90.00
_cell.angle_gamma   90.00
#
_symmetry.space_group_name_H-M   'P 1'
#
loop_
_entity.id
_entity.type
_entity.pdbx_description
1 polymer ?
#
loop_
_entity_poly.entity_id
_entity_poly.type
_entity_poly.pdbx_seq_one_letter_code
_entity_poly.pdbx_strand_id
1 'polypeptide(L)'
;RELPSLPPHDEQERDILSTDAFKEDYEASYINIVDIYQVMMNIFGIEPPHRHNGTWSNIEDLLSSGWETRSVPENMRAYTASNCQLSFIYFTILISSFIMYDQFLYSSIL
;
A
#
# COMPACT_ATOMS: atom_id res chain seq x y z
N ARG A 1 7.70 31.15 -9.05
CA ARG A 1 6.97 30.00 -8.47
C ARG A 1 7.93 29.38 -7.47
N GLU A 2 7.74 29.69 -6.19
CA GLU A 2 8.56 29.10 -5.13
C GLU A 2 8.14 27.63 -4.98
N LEU A 3 9.12 26.72 -4.86
CA LEU A 3 8.84 25.33 -4.54
C LEU A 3 8.25 25.28 -3.13
N PRO A 4 7.22 24.45 -2.87
CA PRO A 4 6.77 24.22 -1.50
C PRO A 4 7.95 23.69 -0.68
N SER A 5 8.23 24.31 0.47
CA SER A 5 9.24 23.82 1.40
C SER A 5 8.82 22.44 1.89
N LEU A 6 9.69 21.44 1.73
CA LEU A 6 9.50 20.14 2.35
C LEU A 6 9.43 20.31 3.87
N PRO A 7 8.48 19.64 4.56
CA PRO A 7 8.40 19.69 6.01
C PRO A 7 9.71 19.17 6.63
N PRO A 8 10.08 19.65 7.83
CA PRO A 8 11.22 19.14 8.59
C PRO A 8 11.14 17.62 8.76
N HIS A 9 12.29 16.95 8.78
CA HIS A 9 12.39 15.49 8.91
C HIS A 9 11.60 14.96 10.12
N ASP A 10 11.65 15.69 11.22
CA ASP A 10 10.99 15.42 12.49
C ASP A 10 9.45 15.54 12.43
N GLU A 11 8.92 16.35 11.50
CA GLU A 11 7.48 16.38 11.20
C GLU A 11 7.07 15.19 10.33
N GLN A 12 7.94 14.80 9.40
CA GLN A 12 7.68 13.69 8.48
C GLN A 12 7.69 12.33 9.21
N GLU A 13 8.52 12.15 10.24
CA GLU A 13 8.56 10.92 11.05
C GLU A 13 7.32 10.76 11.95
N ARG A 14 6.76 11.85 12.49
CA ARG A 14 5.53 11.81 13.29
C ARG A 14 4.31 11.34 12.48
N ASP A 15 4.33 11.57 11.18
CA ASP A 15 3.22 11.22 10.28
C ASP A 15 3.22 9.72 9.92
N ILE A 16 4.37 9.05 9.97
CA ILE A 16 4.55 7.64 9.60
C ILE A 16 4.15 6.69 10.74
N LEU A 17 4.39 7.10 12.00
CA LEU A 17 3.99 6.39 13.20
C LEU A 17 3.13 7.33 14.06
N SER A 18 2.03 7.81 13.50
CA SER A 18 1.16 8.76 14.18
C SER A 18 0.62 8.11 15.46
N THR A 19 1.14 8.54 16.61
CA THR A 19 0.60 8.18 17.93
C THR A 19 -0.89 8.47 18.02
N ASP A 20 -1.36 9.46 17.25
CA ASP A 20 -2.77 9.85 17.13
C ASP A 20 -3.64 8.77 16.48
N ALA A 21 -3.04 7.78 15.80
CA ALA A 21 -3.77 6.68 15.19
C ALA A 21 -4.32 5.70 16.21
N PHE A 22 -3.65 5.54 17.34
CA PHE A 22 -4.06 4.62 18.40
C PHE A 22 -4.89 5.36 19.44
N LYS A 23 -5.85 4.69 20.06
CA LYS A 23 -6.55 5.27 21.22
C LYS A 23 -5.56 5.43 22.38
N GLU A 24 -5.56 6.60 23.00
CA GLU A 24 -4.84 6.84 24.24
C GLU A 24 -5.45 6.04 25.39
N ASP A 25 -4.60 5.60 26.33
CA ASP A 25 -4.98 4.84 27.53
C ASP A 25 -5.80 3.55 27.24
N TYR A 26 -5.63 2.97 26.05
CA TYR A 26 -6.28 1.73 25.65
C TYR A 26 -5.43 0.50 25.96
N GLU A 27 -5.94 -0.38 26.82
CA GLU A 27 -5.36 -1.72 27.02
C GLU A 27 -5.95 -2.68 25.99
N ALA A 28 -5.16 -2.97 24.95
CA ALA A 28 -5.60 -3.85 23.87
C ALA A 28 -5.76 -5.30 24.35
N SER A 29 -6.87 -5.91 23.92
CA SER A 29 -7.03 -7.37 23.99
C SER A 29 -6.04 -8.07 23.05
N TYR A 30 -5.96 -9.40 23.11
CA TYR A 30 -5.09 -10.18 22.23
C TYR A 30 -5.40 -9.93 20.75
N ILE A 31 -4.47 -9.29 20.04
CA ILE A 31 -4.54 -9.07 18.59
C ILE A 31 -3.82 -10.22 17.88
N ASN A 32 -4.44 -10.76 16.83
CA ASN A 32 -3.82 -11.77 16.00
C ASN A 32 -2.84 -11.13 15.00
N ILE A 33 -1.73 -11.80 14.71
CA ILE A 33 -0.72 -11.32 13.75
C ILE A 33 -1.32 -11.02 12.37
N VAL A 34 -2.36 -11.76 11.96
CA VAL A 34 -3.02 -11.55 10.66
C VAL A 34 -3.77 -10.21 10.59
N ASP A 35 -4.14 -9.63 11.74
CA ASP A 35 -4.86 -8.36 11.83
C ASP A 35 -3.90 -7.16 11.72
N ILE A 36 -2.61 -7.34 12.04
CA ILE A 36 -1.60 -6.27 11.94
C ILE A 36 -1.48 -5.74 10.51
N TYR A 37 -1.63 -6.61 9.51
CA TYR A 37 -1.61 -6.18 8.13
C TYR A 37 -2.74 -5.17 7.82
N GLN A 38 -3.96 -5.43 8.32
CA GLN A 38 -5.08 -4.50 8.18
C GLN A 38 -4.80 -3.18 8.90
N VAL A 39 -4.28 -3.22 10.14
CA VAL A 39 -3.89 -2.01 10.90
C VAL A 39 -2.96 -1.12 10.08
N MET A 40 -1.90 -1.70 9.52
CA MET A 40 -0.94 -0.96 8.71
C MET A 40 -1.59 -0.35 7.47
N MET A 41 -2.47 -1.09 6.78
CA MET A 41 -3.18 -0.58 5.61
C MET A 41 -4.08 0.60 5.95
N ASN A 42 -4.83 0.56 7.06
CA ASN A 42 -5.66 1.66 7.54
C ASN A 42 -4.83 2.89 7.96
N ILE A 43 -3.73 2.68 8.70
CA ILE A 43 -2.82 3.76 9.10
C ILE A 43 -2.24 4.44 7.86
N PHE A 44 -1.80 3.67 6.86
CA PHE A 44 -1.27 4.24 5.63
C PHE A 44 -2.35 4.75 4.67
N GLY A 45 -3.63 4.48 4.95
CA GLY A 45 -4.76 4.79 4.08
C GLY A 45 -4.73 4.05 2.74
N ILE A 46 -4.02 2.92 2.67
CA ILE A 46 -3.79 2.14 1.45
C ILE A 46 -4.82 1.01 1.39
N GLU A 47 -5.46 0.84 0.23
CA GLU A 47 -6.28 -0.34 0.02
C GLU A 47 -5.40 -1.58 -0.17
N PRO A 48 -5.65 -2.67 0.57
CA PRO A 48 -4.83 -3.86 0.50
C PRO A 48 -4.78 -4.43 -0.93
N PRO A 49 -3.59 -4.55 -1.56
CA PRO A 49 -3.48 -5.07 -2.93
C PRO A 49 -3.81 -6.57 -3.03
N HIS A 50 -3.83 -7.27 -1.90
CA HIS A 50 -4.07 -8.70 -1.82
C HIS A 50 -5.12 -9.00 -0.76
N ARG A 51 -5.88 -10.09 -0.97
CA ARG A 51 -6.79 -10.61 0.06
C ARG A 51 -5.97 -11.00 1.29
N HIS A 52 -6.46 -10.64 2.46
CA HIS A 52 -5.86 -10.98 3.74
C HIS A 52 -6.91 -11.53 4.70
N ASN A 53 -6.44 -12.11 5.80
CA ASN A 53 -7.29 -12.74 6.81
C ASN A 53 -7.63 -11.82 7.99
N GLY A 54 -7.03 -10.62 8.05
CA GLY A 54 -7.38 -9.62 9.05
C GLY A 54 -8.79 -9.05 8.84
N THR A 55 -9.42 -8.64 9.94
CA THR A 55 -10.78 -8.05 9.92
C THR A 55 -10.85 -6.75 10.72
N TRP A 56 -11.54 -5.74 10.17
CA TRP A 56 -11.70 -4.44 10.82
C TRP A 56 -12.27 -4.52 12.24
N SER A 57 -13.26 -5.38 12.47
CA SER A 57 -13.89 -5.57 13.79
C SER A 57 -12.91 -5.97 14.90
N ASN A 58 -11.76 -6.57 14.56
CA ASN A 58 -10.76 -6.97 15.57
C ASN A 58 -9.86 -5.80 15.99
N ILE A 59 -9.80 -4.74 15.20
CA ILE A 59 -8.83 -3.64 15.34
C ILE A 59 -9.48 -2.26 15.44
N GLU A 60 -10.78 -2.14 15.21
CA GLU A 60 -11.50 -0.87 15.26
C GLU A 60 -11.42 -0.22 16.65
N ASP A 61 -11.32 -1.04 17.70
CA ASP A 61 -11.18 -0.55 19.05
C ASP A 61 -9.76 -0.08 19.40
N LEU A 62 -8.75 -0.59 18.69
CA LEU A 62 -7.35 -0.22 18.85
C LEU A 62 -7.05 1.16 18.27
N LEU A 63 -7.71 1.50 17.17
CA LEU A 63 -7.50 2.75 16.45
C LEU A 63 -8.46 3.83 16.97
N SER A 64 -8.03 5.09 16.91
CA SER A 64 -8.92 6.24 17.15
C SER A 64 -10.01 6.30 16.06
N SER A 65 -10.98 7.21 16.16
CA SER A 65 -12.06 7.25 15.16
C SER A 65 -11.57 7.78 13.79
N GLY A 66 -12.08 7.21 12.68
CA GLY A 66 -11.89 7.76 11.33
C GLY A 66 -10.83 7.08 10.46
N TRP A 67 -10.23 5.97 10.93
CA TRP A 67 -9.22 5.22 10.16
C TRP A 67 -9.79 4.16 9.22
N GLU A 68 -11.08 3.83 9.34
CA GLU A 68 -11.78 2.85 8.50
C GLU A 68 -11.83 3.26 7.02
N THR A 69 -12.01 4.55 6.75
CA THR A 69 -12.21 5.11 5.40
C THR A 69 -11.10 6.10 5.02
N ARG A 70 -9.96 6.08 5.72
CA ARG A 70 -8.85 7.00 5.40
C ARG A 70 -8.33 6.69 4.00
N SER A 71 -8.40 7.67 3.10
CA SER A 71 -7.82 7.56 1.76
C SER A 71 -6.33 7.83 1.76
N VAL A 72 -5.60 7.22 0.84
CA VAL A 72 -4.17 7.47 0.62
C VAL A 72 -3.91 8.98 0.54
N PRO A 73 -3.01 9.53 1.37
CA PRO A 73 -2.55 10.91 1.26
C PRO A 73 -2.12 11.25 -0.18
N GLU A 74 -2.47 12.44 -0.67
CA GLU A 74 -2.32 12.79 -2.10
C GLU A 74 -0.87 12.68 -2.59
N ASN A 75 0.10 12.91 -1.72
CA ASN A 75 1.54 12.73 -1.97
C ASN A 75 1.95 11.25 -2.16
N MET A 76 1.26 10.30 -1.53
CA MET A 76 1.53 8.86 -1.66
C MET A 76 0.79 8.21 -2.84
N ARG A 77 -0.32 8.79 -3.30
CA ARG A 77 -1.09 8.27 -4.45
C ARG A 77 -0.24 8.13 -5.71
N ALA A 78 0.71 9.04 -5.92
CA ALA A 78 1.65 9.00 -7.03
C ALA A 78 2.56 7.76 -7.02
N TYR A 79 2.96 7.28 -5.82
CA TYR A 79 3.80 6.10 -5.67
C TYR A 79 3.05 4.81 -6.01
N THR A 80 1.79 4.67 -5.56
CA THR A 80 0.96 3.50 -5.88
C THR A 80 0.65 3.41 -7.38
N ALA A 81 0.31 4.54 -8.01
CA ALA A 81 0.08 4.60 -9.46
C ALA A 81 1.34 4.20 -10.26
N SER A 82 2.51 4.71 -9.86
CA SER A 82 3.78 4.40 -10.51
C SER A 82 4.13 2.92 -10.44
N ASN A 83 3.97 2.30 -9.27
CA ASN A 83 4.28 0.87 -9.07
C ASN A 83 3.34 -0.06 -9.87
N CYS A 84 2.04 0.25 -9.93
CA CYS A 84 1.11 -0.49 -10.78
C CYS A 84 1.46 -0.36 -12.27
N GLN A 85 1.81 0.84 -12.74
CA GLN A 85 2.21 1.06 -14.14
C GLN A 85 3.46 0.28 -14.51
N LEU A 86 4.47 0.25 -13.64
CA LEU A 86 5.69 -0.53 -13.86
C LEU A 86 5.39 -2.04 -13.96
N SER A 87 4.54 -2.57 -13.08
CA SER A 87 4.11 -3.98 -13.12
C SER A 87 3.46 -4.35 -14.46
N PHE A 88 2.54 -3.52 -14.97
CA PHE A 88 1.90 -3.73 -16.28
C PHE A 88 2.90 -3.65 -17.45
N ILE A 89 3.88 -2.76 -17.38
CA ILE A 89 4.94 -2.65 -18.40
C ILE A 89 5.76 -3.94 -18.43
N TYR A 90 6.23 -4.45 -17.28
CA TYR A 90 7.00 -5.69 -17.23
C TYR A 90 6.21 -6.90 -17.74
N PHE A 91 4.93 -7.00 -17.38
CA PHE A 91 4.06 -8.06 -17.87
C PHE A 91 3.88 -8.00 -19.41
N THR A 92 3.71 -6.81 -19.96
CA THR A 92 3.58 -6.60 -21.41
C THR A 92 4.87 -6.97 -22.15
N ILE A 93 6.03 -6.61 -21.60
CA ILE A 93 7.34 -6.97 -22.16
C ILE A 93 7.53 -8.49 -22.16
N LEU A 94 7.17 -9.17 -21.06
CA LEU A 94 7.27 -10.63 -20.95
C LEU A 94 6.39 -11.33 -21.99
N ILE A 95 5.13 -10.94 -22.12
CA ILE A 95 4.22 -11.53 -23.13
C ILE A 95 4.74 -11.27 -24.54
N SER A 96 5.16 -10.04 -24.83
CA SER A 96 5.68 -9.70 -26.17
C SER A 96 6.92 -10.51 -26.52
N SER A 97 7.83 -10.69 -25.55
CA SER A 97 9.03 -11.52 -25.70
C SER A 97 8.69 -12.99 -25.95
N PHE A 98 7.70 -13.52 -25.24
CA PHE A 98 7.20 -14.88 -25.42
C PHE A 98 6.62 -15.09 -26.82
N ILE A 99 5.76 -14.18 -27.29
CA ILE A 99 5.16 -14.25 -28.63
C ILE A 99 6.25 -14.16 -29.71
N MET A 100 7.21 -13.25 -29.59
CA MET A 100 8.31 -13.16 -30.55
C MET A 100 9.16 -14.43 -30.59
N TYR A 101 9.45 -15.02 -29.41
CA TYR A 101 10.20 -16.26 -29.33
C TYR A 101 9.46 -17.43 -29.99
N ASP A 102 8.16 -17.56 -29.75
CA ASP A 102 7.31 -18.59 -30.36
C ASP A 102 7.27 -18.47 -31.90
N GLN A 103 7.05 -17.25 -32.42
CA GLN A 103 7.07 -16.99 -33.87
C GLN A 103 8.43 -17.29 -34.50
N PHE A 104 9.53 -16.94 -33.82
CA PHE A 104 10.88 -17.25 -34.27
C PHE A 104 11.16 -18.76 -34.29
N LEU A 105 10.74 -19.47 -33.25
CA LEU A 105 10.85 -20.93 -33.17
C LEU A 105 10.08 -21.61 -34.30
N TYR A 106 8.82 -21.19 -34.53
CA TYR A 106 7.98 -21.70 -35.61
C TYR A 106 8.63 -21.48 -36.99
N SER A 107 9.16 -20.29 -37.24
CA SER A 107 9.86 -19.97 -38.49
C SER A 107 11.22 -20.68 -38.66
N SER A 108 11.81 -21.20 -37.59
CA SER A 108 13.09 -21.94 -37.65
C SER A 108 12.90 -23.44 -37.85
N ILE A 109 11.71 -23.96 -37.56
CA ILE A 109 11.36 -25.38 -37.69
C ILE A 109 10.74 -25.69 -39.06
N LEU A 110 10.13 -24.69 -39.72
CA LEU A 110 9.57 -24.77 -41.07
C LEU A 110 10.61 -24.38 -42.14
#